data_AF-A0A7C4F4P9-F1
#
_entry.id   AF-A0A7C4F4P9-F1
#
_cell.length_a   1.000
_cell.length_b   1.000
_cell.length_c   1.000
_cell.angle_alpha   90.00
_cell.angle_beta   90.00
_cell.angle_gamma   90.00
#
_symmetry.space_group_name_H-M   'P 1'
#
loop_
_entity.id
_entity.type
_entity.pdbx_description
1 polymer ?
#
loop_
_entity_poly.entity_id
_entity_poly.type
_entity_poly.pdbx_seq_one_letter_code
_entity_poly.pdbx_strand_id
1 'polypeptide(L)'
;FIAIFMNVHDVHVNRAPEAGKILRVEHHDGKHYSAFGKRVCENEHTLIELESSSGKFKIVQIAGVFARRIVTYVKPGDIVEKGQRIGIIFLGSRVELHMPQNTKFAVKRGEKVKAGETTIGVWLNAVD
;
A
#
# COMPACT_ATOMS: atom_id res chain seq x y z
N PHE A 1 -0.70 10.44 4.10
CA PHE A 1 -0.54 9.21 3.31
C PHE A 1 -0.19 9.58 1.88
N ILE A 2 0.34 8.64 1.10
CA ILE A 2 0.49 8.78 -0.35
C ILE A 2 -0.44 7.78 -1.04
N ALA A 3 -1.02 8.20 -2.16
CA ALA A 3 -1.81 7.34 -3.03
C ALA A 3 -1.01 7.04 -4.30
N ILE A 4 -0.77 5.76 -4.57
CA ILE A 4 -0.04 5.26 -5.73
C ILE A 4 -1.05 4.56 -6.64
N PHE A 5 -1.23 5.08 -7.85
CA PHE A 5 -2.09 4.48 -8.87
C PHE A 5 -1.26 3.59 -9.80
N MET A 6 -1.82 2.43 -10.14
CA MET A 6 -1.21 1.46 -11.06
C MET A 6 -2.19 1.23 -12.21
N ASN A 7 -1.80 1.67 -13.41
CA ASN A 7 -2.50 1.38 -14.66
C ASN A 7 -2.22 -0.06 -15.11
N VAL A 8 -2.87 -0.50 -16.19
CA VAL A 8 -2.81 -1.90 -16.68
C VAL A 8 -1.40 -2.39 -17.08
N HIS A 9 -0.46 -1.49 -17.33
CA HIS A 9 0.92 -1.79 -17.69
C HIS A 9 1.88 -1.73 -16.49
N ASP A 10 1.40 -1.34 -15.32
CA ASP A 10 2.23 -1.18 -14.12
C ASP A 10 2.35 -2.51 -13.35
N VAL A 11 3.33 -2.58 -12.45
CA VAL A 11 3.46 -3.72 -11.53
C VAL A 11 2.37 -3.63 -10.46
N HIS A 12 1.55 -4.66 -10.40
CA HIS A 12 0.41 -4.75 -9.49
C HIS A 12 0.70 -5.45 -8.16
N VAL A 13 1.88 -6.06 -8.02
CA VAL A 13 2.34 -6.69 -6.78
C VAL A 13 2.70 -5.60 -5.78
N ASN A 14 2.13 -5.69 -4.58
CA ASN A 14 2.43 -4.78 -3.49
C ASN A 14 3.40 -5.44 -2.50
N ARG A 15 4.32 -4.63 -1.98
CA ARG A 15 5.43 -5.08 -1.15
C ARG A 15 5.40 -4.37 0.21
N ALA A 16 5.87 -5.06 1.24
CA ALA A 16 6.03 -4.49 2.58
C ALA A 16 7.00 -3.28 2.49
N PRO A 17 6.59 -2.10 3.01
CA PRO A 17 7.42 -0.90 2.96
C PRO A 17 8.65 -1.00 3.89
N GLU A 18 8.51 -1.79 4.96
CA GLU A 18 9.50 -1.98 6.01
C GLU A 18 9.38 -3.41 6.58
N ALA A 19 10.41 -3.91 7.25
CA ALA A 19 10.32 -5.16 7.99
C ALA A 19 9.47 -4.97 9.25
N GLY A 20 8.72 -6.00 9.66
CA GLY A 20 7.88 -5.90 10.84
C GLY A 20 6.84 -7.01 10.98
N LYS A 21 5.88 -6.81 11.88
CA LYS A 21 4.81 -7.75 12.19
C LYS A 21 3.47 -7.26 11.65
N ILE A 22 2.76 -8.13 10.94
CA ILE A 22 1.39 -7.87 10.50
C ILE A 22 0.47 -7.94 11.71
N LEU A 23 -0.17 -6.82 12.05
CA LEU A 23 -1.11 -6.74 13.17
C LEU A 23 -2.52 -7.13 12.75
N ARG A 24 -2.93 -6.69 11.56
CA ARG A 24 -4.31 -6.76 11.10
C ARG A 24 -4.37 -6.87 9.58
N VAL A 25 -5.29 -7.70 9.10
CA VAL A 25 -5.64 -7.81 7.68
C VAL A 25 -7.15 -7.89 7.59
N GLU A 26 -7.78 -6.92 6.91
CA GLU A 26 -9.23 -6.86 6.79
C GLU A 26 -9.67 -6.58 5.37
N HIS A 27 -10.50 -7.47 4.85
CA HIS A 27 -11.13 -7.31 3.57
C HIS A 27 -12.47 -6.60 3.73
N HIS A 28 -12.74 -5.62 2.86
CA HIS A 28 -13.99 -4.90 2.79
C HIS A 28 -14.55 -5.00 1.38
N ASP A 29 -15.73 -5.60 1.27
CA ASP A 29 -16.51 -5.60 0.04
C ASP A 29 -16.87 -4.15 -0.34
N GLY A 30 -16.96 -3.89 -1.64
CA GLY A 30 -17.31 -2.58 -2.14
C GLY A 30 -17.69 -2.57 -3.60
N LYS A 31 -17.76 -1.35 -4.15
CA LYS A 31 -17.98 -1.11 -5.58
C LYS A 31 -16.68 -1.22 -6.37
N HIS A 32 -16.75 -0.95 -7.66
CA HIS A 32 -15.61 -1.04 -8.58
C HIS A 32 -15.56 0.20 -9.48
N TYR A 33 -15.48 1.39 -8.89
CA TYR A 33 -15.27 2.63 -9.63
C TYR A 33 -13.81 2.78 -10.08
N SER A 34 -13.53 3.79 -10.90
CA SER A 34 -12.16 4.16 -11.25
C SER A 34 -11.33 4.44 -9.98
N ALA A 35 -10.17 3.79 -9.86
CA ALA A 35 -9.26 3.95 -8.72
C ALA A 35 -8.56 5.33 -8.69
N PHE A 36 -8.80 6.18 -9.69
CA PHE A 36 -8.35 7.58 -9.74
C PHE A 36 -9.45 8.58 -9.35
N GLY A 37 -10.72 8.15 -9.31
CA GLY A 37 -11.88 9.03 -9.12
C GLY A 37 -12.19 9.35 -7.66
N LYS A 38 -13.12 10.30 -7.45
CA LYS A 38 -13.59 10.71 -6.10
C LYS A 38 -14.29 9.60 -5.32
N ARG A 39 -14.85 8.61 -6.02
CA ARG A 39 -15.63 7.50 -5.44
C ARG A 39 -14.78 6.28 -5.06
N VAL A 40 -13.45 6.41 -5.13
CA VAL A 40 -12.51 5.31 -4.82
C VAL A 40 -12.66 4.80 -3.38
N CYS A 41 -13.15 5.62 -2.45
CA CYS A 41 -13.43 5.21 -1.07
C CYS A 41 -14.61 4.21 -0.95
N GLU A 42 -15.47 4.11 -1.97
CA GLU A 42 -16.57 3.14 -2.01
C GLU A 42 -16.12 1.79 -2.58
N ASN A 43 -14.87 1.68 -3.06
CA ASN A 43 -14.41 0.47 -3.72
C ASN A 43 -14.06 -0.66 -2.75
N GLU A 44 -14.12 -1.88 -3.26
CA GLU A 44 -13.55 -3.06 -2.60
C GLU A 44 -12.07 -2.79 -2.26
N HIS A 45 -11.71 -3.03 -1.01
CA HIS A 45 -10.36 -2.79 -0.54
C HIS A 45 -9.95 -3.77 0.56
N THR A 46 -8.64 -3.90 0.76
CA THR A 46 -8.06 -4.65 1.88
C THR A 46 -7.13 -3.75 2.67
N LEU A 47 -7.38 -3.68 3.97
CA LEU A 47 -6.57 -3.01 4.96
C LEU A 47 -5.49 -3.97 5.48
N ILE A 48 -4.24 -3.51 5.54
CA ILE A 48 -3.14 -4.21 6.20
C ILE A 48 -2.49 -3.23 7.18
N GLU A 49 -2.41 -3.60 8.46
CA GLU A 49 -1.66 -2.87 9.47
C GLU A 49 -0.36 -3.61 9.78
N LEU A 50 0.76 -2.90 9.69
CA LEU A 50 2.11 -3.40 9.91
C LEU A 50 2.75 -2.60 11.04
N GLU A 51 3.25 -3.29 12.05
CA GLU A 51 4.07 -2.70 13.11
C GLU A 51 5.54 -2.96 12.81
N SER A 52 6.32 -1.89 12.75
CA SER A 52 7.77 -1.92 12.51
C SER A 52 8.51 -1.16 13.60
N SER A 53 9.84 -1.25 13.59
CA SER A 53 10.72 -0.43 14.45
C SER A 53 10.54 1.07 14.23
N SER A 54 10.17 1.51 13.03
CA SER A 54 9.90 2.92 12.70
C SER A 54 8.50 3.38 13.09
N GLY A 55 7.64 2.47 13.58
CA GLY A 55 6.26 2.74 13.93
C GLY A 55 5.25 1.97 13.08
N LYS A 56 3.98 2.38 13.17
CA LYS A 56 2.86 1.69 12.52
C LYS A 56 2.64 2.22 11.10
N PHE A 57 2.53 1.29 10.16
CA PHE A 57 2.14 1.52 8.79
C PHE A 57 0.72 0.99 8.57
N LYS A 58 -0.06 1.70 7.75
CA LYS A 58 -1.34 1.23 7.23
C LYS A 58 -1.29 1.24 5.71
N ILE A 59 -1.51 0.09 5.11
CA ILE A 59 -1.52 -0.12 3.67
C ILE A 59 -2.95 -0.47 3.27
N VAL A 60 -3.53 0.30 2.35
CA VAL A 60 -4.87 0.04 1.83
C VAL A 60 -4.73 -0.34 0.36
N GLN A 61 -5.01 -1.60 0.05
CA GLN A 61 -5.07 -2.12 -1.31
C GLN A 61 -6.47 -1.89 -1.85
N ILE A 62 -6.64 -1.09 -2.91
CA ILE A 62 -7.96 -0.71 -3.43
C ILE A 62 -8.10 -1.21 -4.88
N ALA A 63 -9.12 -2.03 -5.10
CA ALA A 63 -9.50 -2.56 -6.41
C ALA A 63 -10.18 -1.46 -7.25
N GLY A 64 -10.05 -1.55 -8.58
CA GLY A 64 -10.66 -0.60 -9.51
C GLY A 64 -11.63 -1.24 -10.49
N VAL A 65 -12.08 -0.48 -11.48
CA VAL A 65 -13.14 -0.91 -12.43
C VAL A 65 -12.79 -2.18 -13.21
N PHE A 66 -11.51 -2.37 -13.53
CA PHE A 66 -11.04 -3.47 -14.38
C PHE A 66 -10.73 -4.74 -13.60
N ALA A 67 -10.44 -4.61 -12.31
CA ALA A 67 -10.02 -5.73 -11.48
C ALA A 67 -10.83 -5.81 -10.21
N ARG A 68 -11.47 -6.95 -10.04
CA ARG A 68 -12.43 -7.26 -8.96
C ARG A 68 -11.84 -8.27 -7.98
N ARG A 69 -10.52 -8.21 -7.78
CA ARG A 69 -9.83 -9.17 -6.94
C ARG A 69 -8.60 -8.57 -6.31
N ILE A 70 -8.60 -8.58 -5.00
CA ILE A 70 -7.42 -8.39 -4.17
C ILE A 70 -7.03 -9.77 -3.65
N VAL A 71 -5.74 -10.12 -3.75
CA VAL A 71 -5.20 -11.31 -3.11
C VAL A 71 -4.13 -10.87 -2.14
N THR A 72 -4.36 -11.13 -0.86
CA THR A 72 -3.41 -10.85 0.21
C THR A 72 -2.63 -12.10 0.53
N TYR A 73 -1.31 -11.97 0.69
CA TYR A 73 -0.38 -13.08 0.92
C TYR A 73 0.01 -13.25 2.40
N VAL A 74 -0.42 -12.32 3.24
CA VAL A 74 -0.07 -12.26 4.67
C VAL A 74 -1.33 -12.31 5.53
N LYS A 75 -1.15 -12.71 6.80
CA LYS A 75 -2.18 -12.75 7.83
C LYS A 75 -1.68 -12.13 9.14
N PRO A 76 -2.58 -11.77 10.07
CA PRO A 76 -2.18 -11.30 11.39
C PRO A 76 -1.22 -12.28 12.08
N GLY A 77 -0.15 -11.74 12.66
CA GLY A 77 0.91 -12.49 13.31
C GLY A 77 2.14 -12.78 12.45
N ASP A 78 2.03 -12.69 11.12
CA ASP A 78 3.18 -12.92 10.22
C ASP A 78 4.27 -11.87 10.43
N ILE A 79 5.54 -12.31 10.32
CA ILE A 79 6.71 -11.44 10.24
C ILE A 79 7.07 -11.31 8.76
N VAL A 80 7.29 -10.07 8.30
CA VAL A 80 7.65 -9.76 6.92
C VAL A 80 8.98 -9.02 6.86
N GLU A 81 9.77 -9.32 5.84
CA GLU A 81 10.96 -8.55 5.49
C GLU A 81 10.60 -7.33 4.63
N LYS A 82 11.47 -6.31 4.66
CA LYS A 82 11.34 -5.15 3.77
C LYS A 82 11.33 -5.61 2.31
N GLY A 83 10.36 -5.14 1.53
CA GLY A 83 10.21 -5.53 0.13
C GLY A 83 9.56 -6.91 -0.11
N GLN A 84 9.24 -7.67 0.94
CA GLN A 84 8.49 -8.92 0.82
C GLN A 84 7.13 -8.67 0.16
N ARG A 85 6.69 -9.58 -0.70
CA ARG A 85 5.36 -9.47 -1.36
C ARG A 85 4.27 -9.68 -0.31
N ILE A 86 3.34 -8.74 -0.20
CA ILE A 86 2.23 -8.80 0.77
C ILE A 86 0.87 -8.98 0.11
N GLY A 87 0.78 -8.72 -1.19
CA GLY A 87 -0.42 -8.99 -1.96
C GLY A 87 -0.31 -8.54 -3.40
N ILE A 88 -1.40 -8.68 -4.13
CA ILE A 88 -1.58 -8.20 -5.49
C ILE A 88 -3.00 -7.67 -5.65
N ILE A 89 -3.14 -6.59 -6.41
CA ILE A 89 -4.43 -6.09 -6.85
C ILE A 89 -4.41 -6.19 -8.36
N PHE A 90 -5.32 -6.95 -8.97
CA PHE A 90 -5.30 -7.06 -10.43
C PHE A 90 -5.55 -5.66 -11.06
N LEU A 91 -5.11 -5.47 -12.31
CA LEU A 91 -5.25 -4.30 -13.21
C LEU A 91 -6.08 -3.07 -12.77
N GLY A 92 -5.50 -1.86 -12.92
CA GLY A 92 -6.22 -0.60 -12.72
C GLY A 92 -6.53 -0.29 -11.26
N SER A 93 -5.53 -0.37 -10.40
CA SER A 93 -5.66 -0.38 -8.94
C SER A 93 -5.01 0.83 -8.26
N ARG A 94 -5.25 0.99 -6.96
CA ARG A 94 -4.60 2.01 -6.12
C ARG A 94 -4.10 1.38 -4.82
N VAL A 95 -2.97 1.89 -4.33
CA VAL A 95 -2.51 1.65 -2.95
C VAL A 95 -2.44 2.96 -2.21
N GLU A 96 -2.99 2.99 -1.01
CA GLU A 96 -2.75 4.07 -0.05
C GLU A 96 -1.74 3.60 0.99
N LEU A 97 -0.66 4.36 1.16
CA LEU A 97 0.36 4.10 2.16
C LEU A 97 0.35 5.20 3.21
N HIS A 98 -0.12 4.84 4.40
CA HIS A 98 -0.06 5.64 5.61
C HIS A 98 1.21 5.26 6.38
N MET A 99 2.10 6.22 6.53
CA MET A 99 3.39 6.05 7.19
C MET A 99 3.35 6.71 8.58
N PRO A 100 4.25 6.33 9.49
CA PRO A 100 4.45 7.02 10.77
C PRO A 100 4.61 8.54 10.62
N GLN A 101 4.18 9.32 11.61
CA GLN A 101 4.14 10.79 11.55
C GLN A 101 5.51 11.44 11.33
N ASN A 102 6.60 10.79 11.77
CA ASN A 102 7.98 11.24 11.61
C ASN A 102 8.58 10.88 10.23
N THR A 103 7.75 10.68 9.19
CA THR A 103 8.22 10.34 7.85
C THR A 103 8.16 11.55 6.90
N LYS A 104 9.29 11.86 6.27
CA LYS A 104 9.37 12.83 5.17
C LYS A 104 9.21 12.10 3.84
N PHE A 105 8.35 12.61 2.95
CA PHE A 105 8.21 12.06 1.60
C PHE A 105 9.49 12.25 0.79
N ALA A 106 9.93 11.18 0.12
CA ALA A 106 11.10 11.19 -0.77
C ALA A 106 10.70 11.34 -2.26
N VAL A 107 9.40 11.33 -2.55
CA VAL A 107 8.82 11.45 -3.90
C VAL A 107 7.90 12.67 -3.99
N LYS A 108 7.68 13.16 -5.22
CA LYS A 108 6.76 14.27 -5.51
C LYS A 108 5.47 13.78 -6.16
N ARG A 109 4.40 14.59 -6.06
CA ARG A 109 3.14 14.30 -6.74
C ARG A 109 3.36 14.22 -8.26
N GLY A 110 2.85 13.16 -8.88
CA GLY A 110 2.97 12.91 -10.32
C GLY A 110 4.24 12.15 -10.72
N GLU A 111 5.15 11.90 -9.79
CA GLU A 111 6.34 11.09 -10.03
C GLU A 111 5.97 9.61 -10.25
N LYS A 112 6.63 8.97 -11.22
CA LYS A 112 6.50 7.53 -11.43
C LYS A 112 7.37 6.78 -10.43
N VAL A 113 6.82 5.76 -9.80
CA VAL A 113 7.51 4.94 -8.81
C VAL A 113 7.56 3.48 -9.26
N LYS A 114 8.58 2.73 -8.81
CA LYS A 114 8.74 1.29 -9.06
C LYS A 114 8.65 0.51 -7.76
N ALA A 115 7.85 -0.55 -7.77
CA ALA A 115 7.59 -1.39 -6.59
C ALA A 115 8.86 -2.10 -6.11
N GLY A 116 9.28 -1.80 -4.87
CA GLY A 116 10.47 -2.40 -4.26
C GLY A 116 11.79 -1.71 -4.61
N GLU A 117 11.77 -0.67 -5.45
CA GLU A 117 12.96 0.09 -5.83
C GLU A 117 12.87 1.55 -5.38
N THR A 118 11.73 2.21 -5.59
CA THR A 118 11.59 3.63 -5.28
C THR A 118 11.30 3.84 -3.79
N THR A 119 12.19 4.58 -3.12
CA THR A 119 11.97 5.04 -1.73
C THR A 119 10.82 6.04 -1.70
N ILE A 120 9.76 5.72 -0.94
CA ILE A 120 8.56 6.58 -0.82
C ILE A 120 8.72 7.63 0.27
N GLY A 121 9.40 7.29 1.36
CA GLY A 121 9.65 8.19 2.47
C GLY A 121 10.86 7.73 3.28
N VAL A 122 11.43 8.68 4.00
CA VAL A 122 12.52 8.48 4.95
C VAL A 122 12.07 8.97 6.31
N TRP A 123 12.34 8.20 7.35
CA TRP A 123 12.07 8.63 8.72
C TRP A 123 13.12 9.64 9.16
N LEU A 124 12.68 10.65 9.89
CA LEU A 124 13.55 11.60 10.57
C LEU A 124 13.96 10.95 11.89
N ASN A 125 15.25 10.65 12.04
CA ASN A 125 15.81 10.30 13.34
C ASN A 125 15.92 11.57 14.18
N ALA A 126 15.85 11.44 15.51
CA ALA A 126 16.00 12.56 16.46
C ALA A 126 17.43 13.15 16.51
N VAL A 127 18.23 13.01 15.45
CA VAL A 127 19.63 13.46 15.36
C VAL A 127 19.88 14.34 14.11
N ASP A 128 18.83 14.70 13.36
CA ASP A 128 18.92 15.67 12.25
C ASP A 128 18.39 17.06 12.65
#